data_AF-A0A7K4P239-F1
#
_entry.id   AF-A0A7K4P239-F1
#
_cell.length_a   1.000
_cell.length_b   1.000
_cell.length_c   1.000
_cell.angle_alpha   90.00
_cell.angle_beta   90.00
_cell.angle_gamma   90.00
#
_symmetry.space_group_name_H-M   'P 1'
#
loop_
_entity.id
_entity.type
_entity.pdbx_description
1 polymer ?
#
loop_
_entity_poly.entity_id
_entity_poly.type
_entity_poly.pdbx_seq_one_letter_code
_entity_poly.pdbx_strand_id
1 'polypeptide(L)'
;MKIRIFDTTLRDGEQTIGVSLSPDQKLSIAKKLDALGVDAIEAGFPIISDGELKGVKMITSEGLSCEIVGLTRTIKKDIDVAIDAGLNSIHTFIATSDIHLEYKLKMTRDQALEKAIEAVEYGKSRGIKVEFSAEDATRTDREFLKKVFGEVAKAGADRIDIPDTVGYSTPEYMAKITRDAIEATKLPVSVHCHNDFGLAVANALSGIHAGASCAHVTINGIGERAGNASLEELSMALQCLPYDQKYETNIKSELIYETSRYISKIAGIKVQANKAIVGDNAFGHESGIHTHGVLSNPLTYEPISPELVGRKRRLRVGKHAGIHGMNAMLAEFGVKPNEEQSEQILDKVKVLGDQGKQISDVELLSMASEVLGDKGIKRIVQLTGFSVSTGIGTMPYAFVKLNIDGKEFIGTDHGVGPVDASLNAIQKITGKISEIRIKDYALASISGGSTALCEVTISVEDAQGNRVSAKSVGEDIVTTSVQAVIDGINHIMLKKMLKEKQVR
;
A
#
# COMPACT_ATOMS: atom_id res chain seq x y z
N MET A 1 20.41 -18.37 -2.73
CA MET A 1 21.05 -17.13 -3.21
C MET A 1 20.44 -15.96 -2.48
N LYS A 2 21.25 -15.10 -1.88
CA LYS A 2 20.76 -13.87 -1.24
C LYS A 2 20.51 -12.82 -2.32
N ILE A 3 19.34 -12.19 -2.30
CA ILE A 3 18.97 -11.10 -3.19
C ILE A 3 18.92 -9.81 -2.38
N ARG A 4 19.69 -8.82 -2.81
CA ARG A 4 19.70 -7.47 -2.23
C ARG A 4 18.44 -6.72 -2.67
N ILE A 5 17.65 -6.24 -1.73
CA ILE A 5 16.49 -5.39 -2.01
C ILE A 5 16.90 -3.92 -1.88
N PHE A 6 16.94 -3.26 -3.02
CA PHE A 6 17.17 -1.82 -3.12
C PHE A 6 15.80 -1.13 -3.25
N ASP A 7 15.35 -0.43 -2.21
CA ASP A 7 14.13 0.36 -2.28
C ASP A 7 14.40 1.80 -2.79
N THR A 8 13.69 2.20 -3.83
CA THR A 8 13.76 3.54 -4.44
C THR A 8 12.48 4.36 -4.21
N THR A 9 11.66 4.01 -3.21
CA THR A 9 10.38 4.68 -2.90
C THR A 9 10.57 6.17 -2.62
N LEU A 10 11.68 6.56 -1.98
CA LEU A 10 11.99 7.95 -1.60
C LEU A 10 12.60 8.81 -2.71
N ARG A 11 12.93 8.21 -3.87
CA ARG A 11 13.42 8.93 -5.05
C ARG A 11 12.48 8.71 -6.21
N ASP A 12 12.47 7.49 -6.74
CA ASP A 12 11.70 7.18 -7.93
C ASP A 12 10.20 7.14 -7.62
N GLY A 13 9.84 6.59 -6.47
CA GLY A 13 8.46 6.61 -5.99
C GLY A 13 7.90 8.02 -5.80
N GLU A 14 8.75 9.00 -5.47
CA GLU A 14 8.37 10.41 -5.39
C GLU A 14 8.20 11.06 -6.77
N GLN A 15 8.78 10.51 -7.84
CA GLN A 15 8.53 10.98 -9.21
C GLN A 15 7.12 10.62 -9.70
N THR A 16 6.31 9.88 -8.92
CA THR A 16 4.88 9.75 -9.22
C THR A 16 4.19 11.11 -9.21
N ILE A 17 3.41 11.38 -10.25
CA ILE A 17 2.65 12.62 -10.40
C ILE A 17 1.76 12.84 -9.17
N GLY A 18 1.94 13.99 -8.50
CA GLY A 18 1.16 14.38 -7.34
C GLY A 18 1.75 13.96 -6.00
N VAL A 19 2.88 13.25 -5.98
CA VAL A 19 3.64 12.97 -4.75
C VAL A 19 4.68 14.07 -4.54
N SER A 20 4.73 14.61 -3.33
CA SER A 20 5.79 15.52 -2.90
C SER A 20 5.96 15.33 -1.39
N LEU A 21 7.13 14.84 -0.98
CA LEU A 21 7.40 14.46 0.39
C LEU A 21 8.20 15.56 1.08
N SER A 22 7.75 15.98 2.26
CA SER A 22 8.56 16.84 3.13
C SER A 22 9.78 16.06 3.67
N PRO A 23 10.86 16.75 4.08
CA PRO A 23 12.01 16.10 4.71
C PRO A 23 11.64 15.18 5.89
N ASP A 24 10.65 15.58 6.71
CA ASP A 24 10.17 14.79 7.84
C ASP A 24 9.42 13.53 7.39
N GLN A 25 8.60 13.64 6.32
CA GLN A 25 7.92 12.50 5.72
C GLN A 25 8.91 11.51 5.09
N LYS A 26 9.96 12.02 4.43
CA LYS A 26 11.03 11.17 3.89
C LYS A 26 11.74 10.39 4.99
N LEU A 27 12.14 11.06 6.07
CA LEU A 27 12.76 10.41 7.22
C LEU A 27 11.85 9.35 7.85
N SER A 28 10.56 9.65 8.00
CA SER A 28 9.62 8.71 8.61
C SER A 28 9.38 7.47 7.74
N ILE A 29 9.34 7.62 6.41
CA ILE A 29 9.30 6.51 5.46
C ILE A 29 10.61 5.72 5.49
N ALA A 30 11.78 6.39 5.53
CA ALA A 30 13.08 5.71 5.58
C ALA A 30 13.19 4.78 6.80
N LYS A 31 12.76 5.24 7.98
CA LYS A 31 12.67 4.41 9.20
C LYS A 31 11.78 3.19 9.01
N LYS A 32 10.65 3.36 8.32
CA LYS A 32 9.69 2.28 8.06
C LYS A 32 10.27 1.23 7.11
N LEU A 33 10.98 1.67 6.07
CA LEU A 33 11.68 0.81 5.12
C LEU A 33 12.85 0.05 5.79
N ASP A 34 13.64 0.72 6.62
CA ASP A 34 14.71 0.08 7.41
C ASP A 34 14.14 -0.99 8.35
N ALA A 35 13.05 -0.68 9.04
CA ALA A 35 12.36 -1.64 9.90
C ALA A 35 11.82 -2.85 9.13
N LEU A 36 11.29 -2.63 7.91
CA LEU A 36 10.85 -3.68 6.98
C LEU A 36 12.01 -4.60 6.55
N GLY A 37 13.25 -4.12 6.58
CA GLY A 37 14.44 -4.92 6.31
C GLY A 37 14.98 -4.82 4.89
N VAL A 38 14.74 -3.69 4.19
CA VAL A 38 15.39 -3.43 2.90
C VAL A 38 16.91 -3.34 3.08
N ASP A 39 17.70 -3.79 2.10
CA ASP A 39 19.16 -3.74 2.19
C ASP A 39 19.72 -2.35 1.88
N ALA A 40 18.99 -1.58 1.08
CA ALA A 40 19.34 -0.21 0.74
C ALA A 40 18.13 0.67 0.43
N ILE A 41 18.31 1.98 0.66
CA ILE A 41 17.34 3.03 0.38
C ILE A 41 17.99 4.09 -0.50
N GLU A 42 17.40 4.40 -1.65
CA GLU A 42 17.75 5.58 -2.43
C GLU A 42 16.99 6.77 -1.87
N ALA A 43 17.66 7.55 -1.05
CA ALA A 43 17.06 8.56 -0.18
C ALA A 43 16.55 9.81 -0.92
N GLY A 44 16.93 9.98 -2.19
CA GLY A 44 16.54 11.10 -3.01
C GLY A 44 17.61 11.50 -4.01
N PHE A 45 17.44 12.70 -4.58
CA PHE A 45 18.38 13.31 -5.52
C PHE A 45 18.88 14.66 -4.95
N PRO A 46 19.96 14.65 -4.14
CA PRO A 46 20.35 15.78 -3.28
C PRO A 46 20.50 17.14 -3.98
N ILE A 47 20.95 17.15 -5.24
CA ILE A 47 21.22 18.38 -6.00
C ILE A 47 19.95 19.12 -6.43
N ILE A 48 18.78 18.48 -6.41
CA ILE A 48 17.55 19.00 -7.03
C ILE A 48 16.99 20.20 -6.27
N SER A 49 17.03 20.19 -4.94
CA SER A 49 16.54 21.30 -4.11
C SER A 49 17.13 21.26 -2.71
N ASP A 50 17.03 22.39 -1.99
CA ASP A 50 17.42 22.45 -0.57
C ASP A 50 16.58 21.50 0.31
N GLY A 51 15.31 21.27 -0.07
CA GLY A 51 14.43 20.31 0.58
C GLY A 51 14.93 18.88 0.44
N GLU A 52 15.34 18.50 -0.78
CA GLU A 52 15.95 17.19 -1.07
C GLU A 52 17.24 16.99 -0.28
N LEU A 53 18.15 17.97 -0.33
CA LEU A 53 19.41 17.93 0.41
C LEU A 53 19.17 17.79 1.91
N LYS A 54 18.20 18.53 2.47
CA LYS A 54 17.83 18.44 3.88
C LYS A 54 17.28 17.05 4.23
N GLY A 55 16.36 16.52 3.42
CA GLY A 55 15.78 15.20 3.63
C GLY A 55 16.83 14.09 3.62
N VAL A 56 17.74 14.11 2.65
CA VAL A 56 18.84 13.14 2.57
C VAL A 56 19.77 13.26 3.78
N LYS A 57 20.16 14.47 4.19
CA LYS A 57 20.99 14.69 5.40
C LYS A 57 20.32 14.16 6.67
N MET A 58 19.01 14.33 6.79
CA MET A 58 18.25 13.80 7.93
C MET A 58 18.29 12.28 7.95
N ILE A 59 18.12 11.62 6.79
CA ILE A 59 18.16 10.16 6.67
C ILE A 59 19.55 9.60 6.96
N THR A 60 20.60 10.19 6.39
CA THR A 60 21.98 9.73 6.60
C THR A 60 22.44 9.87 8.06
N SER A 61 21.91 10.86 8.78
CA SER A 61 22.23 11.11 10.19
C SER A 61 21.46 10.23 11.18
N GLU A 62 20.45 9.48 10.73
CA GLU A 62 19.57 8.71 11.62
C GLU A 62 20.20 7.42 12.14
N GLY A 63 21.24 6.90 11.49
CA GLY A 63 21.90 5.64 11.90
C GLY A 63 21.06 4.39 11.55
N LEU A 64 20.38 4.41 10.41
CA LEU A 64 19.65 3.26 9.87
C LEU A 64 20.58 2.07 9.59
N SER A 65 20.04 0.86 9.61
CA SER A 65 20.82 -0.37 9.40
C SER A 65 21.14 -0.63 7.93
N CYS A 66 20.26 -0.21 7.02
CA CYS A 66 20.41 -0.33 5.58
C CYS A 66 21.43 0.66 4.99
N GLU A 67 21.91 0.35 3.78
CA GLU A 67 22.77 1.25 3.01
C GLU A 67 21.97 2.44 2.46
N ILE A 68 22.39 3.67 2.76
CA ILE A 68 21.77 4.88 2.20
C ILE A 68 22.51 5.31 0.94
N VAL A 69 21.77 5.46 -0.15
CA VAL A 69 22.27 5.79 -1.48
C VAL A 69 21.62 7.09 -1.96
N GLY A 70 22.38 7.94 -2.66
CA GLY A 70 21.82 9.10 -3.37
C GLY A 70 21.98 8.96 -4.88
N LEU A 71 20.95 9.38 -5.62
CA LEU A 71 21.03 9.46 -7.08
C LEU A 71 21.90 10.65 -7.49
N THR A 72 22.73 10.48 -8.51
CA THR A 72 23.53 11.56 -9.12
C THR A 72 23.53 11.46 -10.63
N ARG A 73 23.59 12.59 -11.33
CA ARG A 73 24.03 12.58 -12.74
C ARG A 73 25.54 12.34 -12.82
N THR A 74 26.05 12.06 -14.02
CA THR A 74 27.48 12.02 -14.33
C THR A 74 28.14 13.41 -14.33
N ILE A 75 27.98 14.15 -13.24
CA ILE A 75 28.49 15.52 -13.03
C ILE A 75 29.15 15.58 -11.66
N LYS A 76 30.40 16.07 -11.59
CA LYS A 76 31.18 16.14 -10.34
C LYS A 76 30.44 16.88 -9.22
N LYS A 77 29.78 18.00 -9.54
CA LYS A 77 28.99 18.78 -8.57
C LYS A 77 27.86 17.96 -7.93
N ASP A 78 27.17 17.11 -8.69
CA ASP A 78 26.10 16.26 -8.15
C ASP A 78 26.66 15.26 -7.13
N ILE A 79 27.82 14.67 -7.45
CA ILE A 79 28.56 13.74 -6.58
C ILE A 79 29.06 14.45 -5.32
N ASP A 80 29.61 15.66 -5.46
CA ASP A 80 30.07 16.48 -4.33
C ASP A 80 28.93 16.77 -3.35
N VAL A 81 27.76 17.19 -3.86
CA VAL A 81 26.59 17.47 -3.02
C VAL A 81 26.06 16.20 -2.34
N ALA A 82 26.11 15.05 -3.00
CA ALA A 82 25.76 13.77 -2.37
C ALA A 82 26.69 13.43 -1.21
N ILE A 83 28.01 13.60 -1.38
CA ILE A 83 29.00 13.39 -0.31
C ILE A 83 28.78 14.38 0.84
N ASP A 84 28.55 15.66 0.53
CA ASP A 84 28.26 16.70 1.53
C ASP A 84 26.95 16.43 2.29
N ALA A 85 26.06 15.60 1.74
CA ALA A 85 24.85 15.11 2.40
C ALA A 85 25.12 13.92 3.36
N GLY A 86 26.36 13.47 3.48
CA GLY A 86 26.77 12.34 4.33
C GLY A 86 26.57 10.97 3.68
N LEU A 87 26.42 10.90 2.36
CA LEU A 87 26.28 9.64 1.64
C LEU A 87 27.65 8.97 1.41
N ASN A 88 27.71 7.68 1.72
CA ASN A 88 28.88 6.82 1.44
C ASN A 88 28.69 5.93 0.20
N SER A 89 27.53 6.04 -0.46
CA SER A 89 27.21 5.33 -1.70
C SER A 89 26.39 6.24 -2.61
N ILE A 90 26.68 6.21 -3.90
CA ILE A 90 25.90 6.87 -4.94
C ILE A 90 25.41 5.88 -5.99
N HIS A 91 24.30 6.22 -6.62
CA HIS A 91 23.80 5.62 -7.84
C HIS A 91 23.91 6.67 -8.94
N THR A 92 24.87 6.50 -9.85
CA THR A 92 25.10 7.45 -10.94
C THR A 92 24.63 6.88 -12.27
N PHE A 93 24.07 7.71 -13.14
CA PHE A 93 23.47 7.24 -14.38
C PHE A 93 23.72 8.16 -15.58
N ILE A 94 23.70 7.56 -16.78
CA ILE A 94 23.64 8.28 -18.06
C ILE A 94 22.86 7.45 -19.08
N ALA A 95 22.13 8.13 -19.96
CA ALA A 95 21.40 7.48 -21.04
C ALA A 95 22.35 6.85 -22.07
N THR A 96 22.08 5.62 -22.47
CA THR A 96 22.91 4.89 -23.45
C THR A 96 22.18 4.52 -24.73
N SER A 97 20.86 4.62 -24.78
CA SER A 97 20.08 4.34 -25.99
C SER A 97 20.30 5.40 -27.05
N ASP A 98 20.32 5.00 -28.33
CA ASP A 98 20.58 5.93 -29.43
C ASP A 98 19.57 7.08 -29.47
N ILE A 99 18.30 6.80 -29.16
CA ILE A 99 17.25 7.82 -29.10
C ILE A 99 17.52 8.86 -28.00
N HIS A 100 18.00 8.45 -26.82
CA HIS A 100 18.36 9.41 -25.78
C HIS A 100 19.67 10.13 -26.09
N LEU A 101 20.65 9.46 -26.65
CA LEU A 101 21.91 10.09 -27.08
C LEU A 101 21.66 11.19 -28.12
N GLU A 102 20.84 10.91 -29.13
CA GLU A 102 20.51 11.84 -30.21
C GLU A 102 19.57 12.96 -29.77
N TYR A 103 18.47 12.65 -29.07
CA TYR A 103 17.40 13.62 -28.82
C TYR A 103 17.45 14.27 -27.44
N LYS A 104 17.93 13.57 -26.40
CA LYS A 104 18.00 14.06 -25.02
C LYS A 104 19.36 14.66 -24.67
N LEU A 105 20.43 13.90 -24.86
CA LEU A 105 21.77 14.29 -24.40
C LEU A 105 22.57 15.09 -25.43
N LYS A 106 22.25 14.95 -26.73
CA LYS A 106 23.02 15.52 -27.83
C LYS A 106 24.49 15.10 -27.76
N MET A 107 24.73 13.83 -27.50
CA MET A 107 26.05 13.23 -27.32
C MET A 107 26.25 12.04 -28.24
N THR A 108 27.48 11.82 -28.66
CA THR A 108 27.88 10.56 -29.29
C THR A 108 28.03 9.45 -28.26
N ARG A 109 28.00 8.19 -28.71
CA ARG A 109 28.25 7.01 -27.86
C ARG A 109 29.58 7.11 -27.09
N ASP A 110 30.66 7.54 -27.74
CA ASP A 110 31.97 7.66 -27.08
C ASP A 110 32.00 8.76 -26.03
N GLN A 111 31.34 9.90 -26.26
CA GLN A 111 31.22 10.96 -25.25
C GLN A 111 30.42 10.52 -24.02
N ALA A 112 29.33 9.77 -24.23
CA ALA A 112 28.54 9.23 -23.12
C ALA A 112 29.34 8.20 -22.30
N LEU A 113 30.12 7.36 -22.99
CA LEU A 113 31.02 6.41 -22.36
C LEU A 113 32.12 7.10 -21.53
N GLU A 114 32.77 8.12 -22.08
CA GLU A 114 33.80 8.90 -21.38
C GLU A 114 33.23 9.52 -20.10
N LYS A 115 32.05 10.15 -20.18
CA LYS A 115 31.36 10.69 -19.00
C LYS A 115 30.99 9.65 -17.96
N ALA A 116 30.58 8.46 -18.39
CA ALA A 116 30.27 7.35 -17.49
C ALA A 116 31.53 6.94 -16.70
N ILE A 117 32.65 6.77 -17.39
CA ILE A 117 33.95 6.42 -16.80
C ILE A 117 34.39 7.52 -15.82
N GLU A 118 34.43 8.78 -16.26
CA GLU A 118 34.85 9.91 -15.43
C GLU A 118 34.05 10.03 -14.13
N ALA A 119 32.73 9.84 -14.19
CA ALA A 119 31.87 9.93 -13.02
C ALA A 119 32.13 8.79 -12.02
N VAL A 120 32.34 7.57 -12.52
CA VAL A 120 32.70 6.41 -11.70
C VAL A 120 34.07 6.64 -11.05
N GLU A 121 35.10 6.95 -11.83
CA GLU A 121 36.44 7.22 -11.31
C GLU A 121 36.44 8.34 -10.28
N TYR A 122 35.67 9.41 -10.54
CA TYR A 122 35.54 10.51 -9.60
C TYR A 122 34.89 10.06 -8.28
N GLY A 123 33.76 9.35 -8.33
CA GLY A 123 33.12 8.80 -7.13
C GLY A 123 34.08 7.90 -6.34
N LYS A 124 34.81 7.00 -7.02
CA LYS A 124 35.81 6.13 -6.39
C LYS A 124 36.98 6.90 -5.79
N SER A 125 37.47 7.95 -6.46
CA SER A 125 38.53 8.83 -5.94
C SER A 125 38.13 9.55 -4.65
N ARG A 126 36.82 9.69 -4.40
CA ARG A 126 36.25 10.29 -3.19
C ARG A 126 35.96 9.28 -2.09
N GLY A 127 36.31 8.00 -2.29
CA GLY A 127 36.22 6.95 -1.28
C GLY A 127 34.82 6.40 -1.03
N ILE A 128 33.86 6.67 -1.93
CA ILE A 128 32.49 6.17 -1.82
C ILE A 128 32.25 4.95 -2.72
N LYS A 129 31.17 4.24 -2.44
CA LYS A 129 30.66 3.19 -3.33
C LYS A 129 29.89 3.79 -4.50
N VAL A 130 30.01 3.17 -5.67
CA VAL A 130 29.37 3.63 -6.91
C VAL A 130 28.63 2.48 -7.55
N GLU A 131 27.32 2.63 -7.69
CA GLU A 131 26.51 1.85 -8.62
C GLU A 131 26.28 2.67 -9.89
N PHE A 132 26.51 2.06 -11.05
CA PHE A 132 26.34 2.72 -12.35
C PHE A 132 25.14 2.18 -13.12
N SER A 133 24.27 3.07 -13.59
CA SER A 133 23.12 2.77 -14.45
C SER A 133 23.32 3.24 -15.88
N ALA A 134 23.13 2.32 -16.82
CA ALA A 134 22.94 2.64 -18.23
C ALA A 134 21.44 2.95 -18.48
N GLU A 135 21.02 4.20 -18.32
CA GLU A 135 19.61 4.59 -18.50
C GLU A 135 19.12 4.20 -19.90
N ASP A 136 17.94 3.57 -19.95
CA ASP A 136 17.32 3.00 -21.14
C ASP A 136 18.13 1.84 -21.76
N ALA A 137 18.74 1.01 -20.89
CA ALA A 137 19.52 -0.17 -21.25
C ALA A 137 18.75 -1.14 -22.16
N THR A 138 17.44 -1.31 -21.94
CA THR A 138 16.61 -2.25 -22.69
C THR A 138 16.42 -1.86 -24.16
N ARG A 139 16.69 -0.60 -24.52
CA ARG A 139 16.68 -0.11 -25.91
C ARG A 139 18.07 0.32 -26.40
N THR A 140 19.11 0.05 -25.63
CA THR A 140 20.49 0.30 -26.02
C THR A 140 20.99 -0.81 -26.93
N ASP A 141 21.78 -0.46 -27.95
CA ASP A 141 22.50 -1.45 -28.76
C ASP A 141 23.33 -2.38 -27.88
N ARG A 142 23.15 -3.69 -28.07
CA ARG A 142 23.62 -4.71 -27.14
C ARG A 142 25.13 -4.77 -27.04
N GLU A 143 25.85 -4.55 -28.14
CA GLU A 143 27.32 -4.53 -28.12
C GLU A 143 27.85 -3.26 -27.44
N PHE A 144 27.22 -2.12 -27.70
CA PHE A 144 27.55 -0.88 -26.99
C PHE A 144 27.26 -0.97 -25.49
N LEU A 145 26.14 -1.56 -25.09
CA LEU A 145 25.79 -1.74 -23.68
C LEU A 145 26.84 -2.59 -22.94
N LYS A 146 27.28 -3.70 -23.54
CA LYS A 146 28.38 -4.53 -22.99
C LYS A 146 29.68 -3.74 -22.87
N LYS A 147 30.01 -2.91 -23.87
CA LYS A 147 31.18 -2.02 -23.83
C LYS A 147 31.07 -1.04 -22.66
N VAL A 148 29.93 -0.35 -22.51
CA VAL A 148 29.70 0.59 -21.40
C VAL A 148 29.92 -0.10 -20.07
N PHE A 149 29.24 -1.23 -19.83
CA PHE A 149 29.35 -1.98 -18.60
C PHE A 149 30.79 -2.47 -18.32
N GLY A 150 31.48 -2.99 -19.34
CA GLY A 150 32.87 -3.43 -19.20
C GLY A 150 33.83 -2.30 -18.82
N GLU A 151 33.68 -1.11 -19.42
CA GLU A 151 34.55 0.03 -19.13
C GLU A 151 34.26 0.67 -17.77
N VAL A 152 32.99 0.81 -17.36
CA VAL A 152 32.69 1.32 -16.00
C VAL A 152 33.12 0.34 -14.91
N ALA A 153 33.12 -0.96 -15.19
CA ALA A 153 33.69 -1.96 -14.28
C ALA A 153 35.21 -1.77 -14.12
N LYS A 154 35.95 -1.54 -15.22
CA LYS A 154 37.39 -1.22 -15.17
C LYS A 154 37.68 0.09 -14.45
N ALA A 155 36.79 1.07 -14.58
CA ALA A 155 36.84 2.35 -13.86
C ALA A 155 36.62 2.21 -12.34
N GLY A 156 36.17 1.04 -11.88
CA GLY A 156 36.06 0.71 -10.46
C GLY A 156 34.65 0.81 -9.89
N ALA A 157 33.60 0.75 -10.72
CA ALA A 157 32.22 0.63 -10.22
C ALA A 157 32.10 -0.58 -9.28
N ASP A 158 31.32 -0.44 -8.20
CA ASP A 158 31.08 -1.54 -7.26
C ASP A 158 29.94 -2.45 -7.72
N ARG A 159 28.99 -1.87 -8.48
CA ARG A 159 27.80 -2.54 -9.02
C ARG A 159 27.38 -1.87 -10.32
N ILE A 160 26.63 -2.60 -11.14
CA ILE A 160 25.95 -2.05 -12.31
C ILE A 160 24.45 -2.31 -12.22
N ASP A 161 23.65 -1.43 -12.79
CA ASP A 161 22.20 -1.56 -12.87
C ASP A 161 21.71 -1.52 -14.33
N ILE A 162 20.70 -2.33 -14.60
CA ILE A 162 20.06 -2.49 -15.89
C ILE A 162 18.62 -1.96 -15.78
N PRO A 163 18.39 -0.68 -16.14
CA PRO A 163 17.06 -0.11 -16.11
C PRO A 163 16.27 -0.41 -17.39
N ASP A 164 15.08 -1.00 -17.22
CA ASP A 164 13.99 -0.96 -18.19
C ASP A 164 13.21 0.34 -18.04
N THR A 165 13.86 1.45 -18.38
CA THR A 165 13.40 2.83 -18.07
C THR A 165 11.98 3.14 -18.54
N VAL A 166 11.55 2.53 -19.64
CA VAL A 166 10.21 2.76 -20.24
C VAL A 166 9.31 1.52 -20.15
N GLY A 167 9.69 0.53 -19.35
CA GLY A 167 8.90 -0.68 -19.12
C GLY A 167 8.60 -1.49 -20.39
N TYR A 168 9.49 -1.44 -21.39
CA TYR A 168 9.26 -1.95 -22.75
C TYR A 168 9.94 -3.32 -22.99
N SER A 169 10.61 -3.87 -21.98
CA SER A 169 11.30 -5.14 -22.09
C SER A 169 10.39 -6.34 -21.84
N THR A 170 10.78 -7.49 -22.38
CA THR A 170 10.17 -8.79 -22.03
C THR A 170 11.04 -9.55 -21.03
N PRO A 171 10.48 -10.49 -20.27
CA PRO A 171 11.24 -11.27 -19.30
C PRO A 171 12.42 -12.03 -19.95
N GLU A 172 12.24 -12.56 -21.15
CA GLU A 172 13.29 -13.28 -21.90
C GLU A 172 14.44 -12.36 -22.29
N TYR A 173 14.12 -11.13 -22.74
CA TYR A 173 15.13 -10.16 -23.11
C TYR A 173 15.88 -9.63 -21.89
N MET A 174 15.17 -9.35 -20.78
CA MET A 174 15.80 -9.00 -19.49
C MET A 174 16.80 -10.06 -19.04
N ALA A 175 16.43 -11.34 -19.09
CA ALA A 175 17.33 -12.42 -18.73
C ALA A 175 18.58 -12.46 -19.63
N LYS A 176 18.41 -12.17 -20.93
CA LYS A 176 19.51 -12.15 -21.90
C LYS A 176 20.51 -11.02 -21.62
N ILE A 177 20.03 -9.78 -21.51
CA ILE A 177 20.92 -8.63 -21.25
C ILE A 177 21.56 -8.70 -19.86
N THR A 178 20.89 -9.33 -18.89
CA THR A 178 21.48 -9.58 -17.56
C THR A 178 22.68 -10.52 -17.65
N ARG A 179 22.58 -11.62 -18.40
CA ARG A 179 23.72 -12.53 -18.62
C ARG A 179 24.89 -11.81 -19.31
N ASP A 180 24.59 -10.99 -20.30
CA ASP A 180 25.61 -10.20 -21.00
C ASP A 180 26.32 -9.24 -20.06
N ALA A 181 25.58 -8.57 -19.19
CA ALA A 181 26.11 -7.63 -18.21
C ALA A 181 27.00 -8.32 -17.16
N ILE A 182 26.57 -9.49 -16.66
CA ILE A 182 27.37 -10.33 -15.77
C ILE A 182 28.65 -10.78 -16.47
N GLU A 183 28.56 -11.20 -17.74
CA GLU A 183 29.71 -11.62 -18.52
C GLU A 183 30.72 -10.48 -18.73
N ALA A 184 30.23 -9.29 -19.09
CA ALA A 184 31.04 -8.12 -19.38
C ALA A 184 31.71 -7.50 -18.14
N THR A 185 31.04 -7.51 -16.98
CA THR A 185 31.52 -6.80 -15.77
C THR A 185 32.16 -7.68 -14.73
N LYS A 186 31.65 -8.92 -14.54
CA LYS A 186 31.91 -9.75 -13.36
C LYS A 186 31.56 -9.08 -12.01
N LEU A 187 30.81 -7.97 -12.03
CA LEU A 187 30.33 -7.25 -10.85
C LEU A 187 28.93 -7.74 -10.45
N PRO A 188 28.46 -7.46 -9.22
CA PRO A 188 27.06 -7.61 -8.87
C PRO A 188 26.19 -6.75 -9.79
N VAL A 189 25.17 -7.38 -10.38
CA VAL A 189 24.20 -6.75 -11.27
C VAL A 189 22.87 -6.54 -10.56
N SER A 190 22.37 -5.31 -10.65
CA SER A 190 21.03 -4.87 -10.27
C SER A 190 20.11 -4.84 -11.49
N VAL A 191 18.81 -5.01 -11.26
CA VAL A 191 17.77 -4.78 -12.26
C VAL A 191 16.76 -3.76 -11.74
N HIS A 192 16.35 -2.85 -12.63
CA HIS A 192 15.41 -1.77 -12.32
C HIS A 192 14.31 -1.72 -13.39
N CYS A 193 13.12 -2.19 -13.06
CA CYS A 193 12.08 -2.41 -14.07
C CYS A 193 10.88 -1.48 -13.86
N HIS A 194 10.55 -0.66 -14.87
CA HIS A 194 9.28 0.06 -14.91
C HIS A 194 8.14 -0.83 -15.44
N ASN A 195 6.91 -0.39 -15.19
CA ASN A 195 5.71 -1.21 -15.31
C ASN A 195 4.73 -0.82 -16.43
N ASP A 196 5.20 -0.13 -17.48
CA ASP A 196 4.34 0.40 -18.56
C ASP A 196 3.46 -0.68 -19.24
N PHE A 197 3.92 -1.93 -19.31
CA PHE A 197 3.16 -3.08 -19.82
C PHE A 197 2.74 -4.10 -18.75
N GLY A 198 2.86 -3.76 -17.46
CA GLY A 198 2.51 -4.66 -16.35
C GLY A 198 3.52 -5.79 -16.11
N LEU A 199 4.74 -5.68 -16.67
CA LEU A 199 5.75 -6.74 -16.63
C LEU A 199 6.90 -6.47 -15.65
N ALA A 200 6.87 -5.41 -14.85
CA ALA A 200 8.04 -5.00 -14.04
C ALA A 200 8.56 -6.10 -13.10
N VAL A 201 7.67 -6.74 -12.34
CA VAL A 201 8.02 -7.82 -11.41
C VAL A 201 8.51 -9.06 -12.18
N ALA A 202 7.85 -9.41 -13.29
CA ALA A 202 8.26 -10.54 -14.12
C ALA A 202 9.66 -10.32 -14.73
N ASN A 203 9.93 -9.10 -15.20
CA ASN A 203 11.22 -8.66 -15.72
C ASN A 203 12.31 -8.71 -14.64
N ALA A 204 12.01 -8.24 -13.42
CA ALA A 204 12.94 -8.31 -12.30
C ALA A 204 13.27 -9.76 -11.89
N LEU A 205 12.26 -10.63 -11.77
CA LEU A 205 12.45 -12.06 -11.48
C LEU A 205 13.30 -12.74 -12.56
N SER A 206 13.05 -12.46 -13.84
CA SER A 206 13.85 -13.01 -14.93
C SER A 206 15.31 -12.54 -14.91
N GLY A 207 15.57 -11.30 -14.52
CA GLY A 207 16.92 -10.82 -14.25
C GLY A 207 17.59 -11.59 -13.11
N ILE A 208 16.88 -11.77 -11.99
CA ILE A 208 17.38 -12.55 -10.83
C ILE A 208 17.69 -13.99 -11.23
N HIS A 209 16.79 -14.65 -11.96
CA HIS A 209 17.01 -16.01 -12.46
C HIS A 209 18.19 -16.11 -13.43
N ALA A 210 18.50 -15.02 -14.13
CA ALA A 210 19.66 -14.91 -15.00
C ALA A 210 20.96 -14.59 -14.26
N GLY A 211 20.91 -14.37 -12.94
CA GLY A 211 22.06 -14.16 -12.06
C GLY A 211 22.17 -12.75 -11.47
N ALA A 212 21.21 -11.84 -11.73
CA ALA A 212 21.19 -10.56 -11.01
C ALA A 212 21.06 -10.81 -9.50
N SER A 213 21.80 -10.04 -8.72
CA SER A 213 21.90 -10.21 -7.26
C SER A 213 21.21 -9.10 -6.48
N CYS A 214 20.61 -8.14 -7.18
CA CYS A 214 19.91 -7.00 -6.61
C CYS A 214 18.70 -6.64 -7.49
N ALA A 215 17.64 -6.16 -6.86
CA ALA A 215 16.49 -5.60 -7.56
C ALA A 215 16.12 -4.24 -6.96
N HIS A 216 15.90 -3.26 -7.84
CA HIS A 216 15.36 -1.96 -7.49
C HIS A 216 13.84 -2.04 -7.50
N VAL A 217 13.22 -1.67 -6.39
CA VAL A 217 11.78 -1.79 -6.17
C VAL A 217 11.22 -0.58 -5.45
N THR A 218 9.90 -0.46 -5.45
CA THR A 218 9.20 0.51 -4.61
C THR A 218 8.02 -0.14 -3.89
N ILE A 219 7.69 0.37 -2.70
CA ILE A 219 6.47 -0.03 -2.00
C ILE A 219 5.26 0.35 -2.84
N ASN A 220 4.31 -0.57 -2.97
CA ASN A 220 3.12 -0.42 -3.79
C ASN A 220 3.39 -0.31 -5.31
N GLY A 221 4.64 -0.41 -5.75
CA GLY A 221 5.04 -0.20 -7.15
C GLY A 221 4.90 1.25 -7.63
N ILE A 222 4.90 2.23 -6.72
CA ILE A 222 4.85 3.65 -7.12
C ILE A 222 6.12 4.07 -7.88
N GLY A 223 5.99 5.01 -8.81
CA GLY A 223 7.09 5.52 -9.62
C GLY A 223 6.61 6.40 -10.77
N GLU A 224 7.49 6.73 -11.70
CA GLU A 224 7.07 7.41 -12.94
C GLU A 224 6.04 6.59 -13.73
N ARG A 225 5.05 7.28 -14.32
CA ARG A 225 4.01 6.71 -15.21
C ARG A 225 3.24 5.55 -14.56
N ALA A 226 3.47 4.32 -15.02
CA ALA A 226 2.86 3.09 -14.51
C ALA A 226 3.57 2.52 -13.26
N GLY A 227 4.67 3.15 -12.86
CA GLY A 227 5.43 2.82 -11.67
C GLY A 227 6.57 1.83 -11.89
N ASN A 228 7.03 1.26 -10.79
CA ASN A 228 8.19 0.37 -10.70
C ASN A 228 7.77 -1.06 -10.32
N ALA A 229 8.74 -1.99 -10.37
CA ALA A 229 8.59 -3.30 -9.76
C ALA A 229 8.20 -3.16 -8.29
N SER A 230 7.09 -3.78 -7.92
CA SER A 230 6.53 -3.72 -6.56
C SER A 230 7.37 -4.57 -5.60
N LEU A 231 7.77 -3.96 -4.47
CA LEU A 231 8.54 -4.64 -3.42
C LEU A 231 7.76 -5.82 -2.84
N GLU A 232 6.51 -5.60 -2.44
CA GLU A 232 5.70 -6.65 -1.84
C GLU A 232 5.43 -7.81 -2.80
N GLU A 233 5.23 -7.55 -4.08
CA GLU A 233 5.00 -8.59 -5.08
C GLU A 233 6.29 -9.37 -5.36
N LEU A 234 7.42 -8.69 -5.56
CA LEU A 234 8.70 -9.34 -5.81
C LEU A 234 9.18 -10.16 -4.61
N SER A 235 9.13 -9.59 -3.40
CA SER A 235 9.60 -10.27 -2.18
C SER A 235 8.77 -11.52 -1.89
N MET A 236 7.45 -11.44 -2.02
CA MET A 236 6.59 -12.59 -1.80
C MET A 236 6.71 -13.63 -2.92
N ALA A 237 6.96 -13.21 -4.16
CA ALA A 237 7.25 -14.14 -5.24
C ALA A 237 8.53 -14.94 -4.94
N LEU A 238 9.64 -14.27 -4.60
CA LEU A 238 10.91 -14.90 -4.24
C LEU A 238 10.80 -15.86 -3.04
N GLN A 239 9.96 -15.52 -2.06
CA GLN A 239 9.79 -16.31 -0.83
C GLN A 239 8.85 -17.50 -1.00
N CYS A 240 7.76 -17.35 -1.75
CA CYS A 240 6.64 -18.31 -1.73
C CYS A 240 6.49 -19.14 -3.00
N LEU A 241 6.97 -18.66 -4.16
CA LEU A 241 6.85 -19.44 -5.39
C LEU A 241 7.86 -20.58 -5.42
N PRO A 242 7.49 -21.72 -6.04
CA PRO A 242 8.40 -22.85 -6.15
C PRO A 242 9.51 -22.53 -7.16
N TYR A 243 10.75 -22.62 -6.70
CA TYR A 243 11.94 -22.49 -7.54
C TYR A 243 12.90 -23.64 -7.24
N ASP A 244 13.67 -24.06 -8.25
CA ASP A 244 14.73 -25.06 -8.07
C ASP A 244 15.84 -24.54 -7.14
N GLN A 245 16.03 -23.22 -7.12
CA GLN A 245 16.97 -22.52 -6.26
C GLN A 245 16.23 -21.70 -5.20
N LYS A 246 16.63 -21.81 -3.94
CA LYS A 246 16.11 -20.96 -2.86
C LYS A 246 16.65 -19.53 -2.98
N TYR A 247 15.76 -18.55 -2.97
CA TYR A 247 16.09 -17.13 -2.84
C TYR A 247 15.82 -16.65 -1.42
N GLU A 248 16.68 -15.77 -0.92
CA GLU A 248 16.58 -15.22 0.44
C GLU A 248 16.70 -13.70 0.39
N THR A 249 15.79 -13.01 1.09
CA THR A 249 15.81 -11.56 1.28
C THR A 249 15.83 -11.25 2.77
N ASN A 250 16.16 -10.00 3.13
CA ASN A 250 16.09 -9.52 4.51
C ASN A 250 14.69 -8.98 4.90
N ILE A 251 13.70 -9.09 4.00
CA ILE A 251 12.36 -8.51 4.18
C ILE A 251 11.59 -9.28 5.25
N LYS A 252 11.11 -8.54 6.25
CA LYS A 252 10.18 -9.01 7.28
C LYS A 252 8.77 -8.96 6.73
N SER A 253 8.33 -10.08 6.15
CA SER A 253 7.08 -10.16 5.38
C SER A 253 5.86 -9.69 6.19
N GLU A 254 5.85 -9.93 7.51
CA GLU A 254 4.78 -9.52 8.43
C GLU A 254 4.58 -8.00 8.52
N LEU A 255 5.56 -7.19 8.12
CA LEU A 255 5.48 -5.72 8.13
C LEU A 255 5.04 -5.13 6.78
N ILE A 256 4.87 -5.95 5.74
CA ILE A 256 4.55 -5.51 4.38
C ILE A 256 3.25 -4.70 4.33
N TYR A 257 2.14 -5.23 4.87
CA TYR A 257 0.84 -4.57 4.76
C TYR A 257 0.79 -3.24 5.51
N GLU A 258 1.35 -3.19 6.71
CA GLU A 258 1.42 -1.97 7.50
C GLU A 258 2.27 -0.90 6.81
N THR A 259 3.41 -1.28 6.24
CA THR A 259 4.31 -0.38 5.49
C THR A 259 3.64 0.15 4.23
N SER A 260 2.97 -0.72 3.47
CA SER A 260 2.15 -0.35 2.31
C SER A 260 1.10 0.71 2.67
N ARG A 261 0.36 0.52 3.77
CA ARG A 261 -0.68 1.46 4.22
C ARG A 261 -0.11 2.77 4.73
N TYR A 262 1.01 2.72 5.45
CA TYR A 262 1.71 3.90 5.95
C TYR A 262 2.17 4.81 4.80
N ILE A 263 2.87 4.23 3.81
CA ILE A 263 3.38 4.97 2.65
C ILE A 263 2.22 5.46 1.77
N SER A 264 1.19 4.65 1.54
CA SER A 264 -0.03 5.05 0.81
C SER A 264 -0.68 6.30 1.42
N LYS A 265 -0.77 6.37 2.75
CA LYS A 265 -1.33 7.53 3.46
C LYS A 265 -0.48 8.78 3.30
N ILE A 266 0.84 8.66 3.39
CA ILE A 266 1.77 9.81 3.29
C ILE A 266 1.89 10.30 1.86
N ALA A 267 2.05 9.40 0.90
CA ALA A 267 2.18 9.73 -0.52
C ALA A 267 0.85 10.17 -1.15
N GLY A 268 -0.29 9.95 -0.48
CA GLY A 268 -1.61 10.30 -1.01
C GLY A 268 -2.08 9.40 -2.16
N ILE A 269 -1.40 8.28 -2.41
CA ILE A 269 -1.76 7.32 -3.46
C ILE A 269 -2.53 6.17 -2.84
N LYS A 270 -3.81 6.02 -3.21
CA LYS A 270 -4.65 4.91 -2.76
C LYS A 270 -4.20 3.60 -3.40
N VAL A 271 -4.00 2.57 -2.57
CA VAL A 271 -3.76 1.21 -3.05
C VAL A 271 -5.03 0.64 -3.70
N GLN A 272 -4.86 0.08 -4.90
CA GLN A 272 -5.96 -0.59 -5.61
C GLN A 272 -6.50 -1.76 -4.79
N ALA A 273 -7.83 -1.91 -4.75
CA ALA A 273 -8.48 -2.92 -3.92
C ALA A 273 -8.03 -4.36 -4.28
N ASN A 274 -7.80 -4.63 -5.56
CA ASN A 274 -7.34 -5.91 -6.08
C ASN A 274 -5.83 -6.00 -6.30
N LYS A 275 -5.03 -5.06 -5.77
CA LYS A 275 -3.56 -5.17 -5.86
C LYS A 275 -3.06 -6.46 -5.20
N ALA A 276 -2.13 -7.14 -5.85
CA ALA A 276 -1.53 -8.36 -5.33
C ALA A 276 -0.90 -8.11 -3.96
N ILE A 277 -1.00 -9.09 -3.06
CA ILE A 277 -0.48 -9.08 -1.67
C ILE A 277 -1.16 -8.03 -0.75
N VAL A 278 -1.16 -6.75 -1.12
CA VAL A 278 -1.54 -5.64 -0.23
C VAL A 278 -2.89 -5.00 -0.54
N GLY A 279 -3.58 -5.41 -1.60
CA GLY A 279 -4.93 -4.89 -1.93
C GLY A 279 -6.00 -5.37 -0.97
N ASP A 280 -6.99 -4.55 -0.62
CA ASP A 280 -8.02 -4.89 0.37
C ASP A 280 -8.80 -6.19 0.06
N ASN A 281 -8.84 -6.61 -1.21
CA ASN A 281 -9.48 -7.82 -1.71
C ASN A 281 -8.52 -9.02 -1.87
N ALA A 282 -7.20 -8.85 -1.69
CA ALA A 282 -6.20 -9.88 -1.99
C ALA A 282 -6.37 -11.18 -1.17
N PHE A 283 -7.00 -11.10 0.00
CA PHE A 283 -7.33 -12.22 0.89
C PHE A 283 -8.82 -12.23 1.26
N GLY A 284 -9.66 -11.76 0.34
CA GLY A 284 -11.11 -11.67 0.50
C GLY A 284 -11.83 -12.79 -0.24
N HIS A 285 -12.78 -13.46 0.42
CA HIS A 285 -13.62 -14.50 -0.21
C HIS A 285 -15.11 -14.15 -0.09
N GLU A 286 -15.81 -14.13 -1.22
CA GLU A 286 -17.25 -13.86 -1.29
C GLU A 286 -18.03 -15.07 -1.82
N SER A 287 -17.49 -15.77 -2.83
CA SER A 287 -18.17 -16.89 -3.49
C SER A 287 -18.41 -18.07 -2.54
N GLY A 288 -19.63 -18.60 -2.51
CA GLY A 288 -20.01 -19.72 -1.64
C GLY A 288 -19.12 -20.95 -1.76
N ILE A 289 -18.67 -21.27 -2.98
CA ILE A 289 -17.75 -22.40 -3.23
C ILE A 289 -16.34 -22.11 -2.70
N HIS A 290 -15.86 -20.87 -2.81
CA HIS A 290 -14.53 -20.49 -2.32
C HIS A 290 -14.50 -20.47 -0.80
N THR A 291 -15.53 -19.87 -0.19
CA THR A 291 -15.63 -19.79 1.26
C THR A 291 -15.74 -21.18 1.90
N HIS A 292 -16.50 -22.10 1.30
CA HIS A 292 -16.55 -23.48 1.79
C HIS A 292 -15.17 -24.18 1.71
N GLY A 293 -14.45 -24.01 0.60
CA GLY A 293 -13.10 -24.54 0.44
C GLY A 293 -12.14 -24.00 1.49
N VAL A 294 -12.07 -22.67 1.65
CA VAL A 294 -11.17 -22.01 2.62
C VAL A 294 -11.48 -22.38 4.07
N LEU A 295 -12.77 -22.53 4.43
CA LEU A 295 -13.17 -22.96 5.77
C LEU A 295 -12.79 -24.42 6.04
N SER A 296 -12.76 -25.27 5.02
CA SER A 296 -12.37 -26.67 5.14
C SER A 296 -10.85 -26.84 5.19
N ASN A 297 -10.14 -26.21 4.25
CA ASN A 297 -8.69 -26.11 4.21
C ASN A 297 -8.29 -24.81 3.47
N PRO A 298 -7.72 -23.80 4.16
CA PRO A 298 -7.33 -22.54 3.53
C PRO A 298 -6.50 -22.67 2.26
N LEU A 299 -5.63 -23.68 2.18
CA LEU A 299 -4.73 -23.88 1.04
C LEU A 299 -5.45 -24.14 -0.29
N THR A 300 -6.76 -24.44 -0.29
CA THR A 300 -7.51 -24.62 -1.54
C THR A 300 -7.61 -23.34 -2.37
N TYR A 301 -7.61 -22.16 -1.72
CA TYR A 301 -7.70 -20.86 -2.38
C TYR A 301 -6.75 -19.80 -1.82
N GLU A 302 -6.01 -20.11 -0.76
CA GLU A 302 -4.99 -19.24 -0.16
C GLU A 302 -3.62 -19.96 -0.17
N PRO A 303 -2.90 -19.94 -1.30
CA PRO A 303 -1.57 -20.55 -1.38
C PRO A 303 -0.54 -19.86 -0.47
N ILE A 304 -0.85 -18.64 -0.03
CA ILE A 304 -0.13 -17.89 1.01
C ILE A 304 -1.12 -17.47 2.09
N SER A 305 -0.74 -17.59 3.37
CA SER A 305 -1.59 -17.12 4.46
C SER A 305 -1.59 -15.59 4.55
N PRO A 306 -2.72 -14.95 4.88
CA PRO A 306 -2.75 -13.50 5.07
C PRO A 306 -1.82 -13.05 6.20
N GLU A 307 -1.65 -13.86 7.25
CA GLU A 307 -0.80 -13.54 8.40
C GLU A 307 0.67 -13.38 8.01
N LEU A 308 1.13 -14.14 6.99
CA LEU A 308 2.50 -14.06 6.47
C LEU A 308 2.89 -12.64 6.04
N VAL A 309 1.91 -11.86 5.59
CA VAL A 309 2.12 -10.49 5.09
C VAL A 309 1.53 -9.42 6.02
N GLY A 310 1.26 -9.78 7.27
CA GLY A 310 0.71 -8.88 8.28
C GLY A 310 -0.78 -8.59 8.12
N ARG A 311 -1.53 -9.52 7.52
CA ARG A 311 -2.96 -9.37 7.26
C ARG A 311 -3.80 -10.42 7.97
N LYS A 312 -5.11 -10.24 7.84
CA LYS A 312 -6.14 -11.19 8.28
C LYS A 312 -7.05 -11.49 7.10
N ARG A 313 -7.52 -12.74 7.02
CA ARG A 313 -8.58 -13.15 6.09
C ARG A 313 -9.83 -12.30 6.32
N ARG A 314 -10.56 -11.98 5.24
CA ARG A 314 -11.88 -11.36 5.33
C ARG A 314 -12.88 -12.17 4.52
N LEU A 315 -13.96 -12.60 5.16
CA LEU A 315 -15.13 -13.12 4.47
C LEU A 315 -16.05 -11.95 4.13
N ARG A 316 -16.72 -12.02 2.97
CA ARG A 316 -17.80 -11.11 2.61
C ARG A 316 -19.03 -11.89 2.22
N VAL A 317 -20.20 -11.38 2.61
CA VAL A 317 -21.47 -11.85 2.09
C VAL A 317 -21.94 -10.88 1.01
N GLY A 318 -22.32 -11.43 -0.15
CA GLY A 318 -22.91 -10.70 -1.26
C GLY A 318 -23.78 -11.63 -2.09
N LYS A 319 -24.19 -11.22 -3.30
CA LYS A 319 -25.10 -12.01 -4.15
C LYS A 319 -24.53 -13.39 -4.56
N HIS A 320 -23.20 -13.55 -4.48
CA HIS A 320 -22.50 -14.80 -4.78
C HIS A 320 -22.22 -15.66 -3.53
N ALA A 321 -22.66 -15.21 -2.35
CA ALA A 321 -22.47 -15.97 -1.12
C ALA A 321 -23.26 -17.28 -1.12
N GLY A 322 -22.70 -18.28 -0.44
CA GLY A 322 -23.39 -19.52 -0.11
C GLY A 322 -23.72 -19.59 1.37
N ILE A 323 -24.64 -20.48 1.74
CA ILE A 323 -25.09 -20.71 3.13
C ILE A 323 -23.91 -20.89 4.09
N HIS A 324 -22.92 -21.69 3.71
CA HIS A 324 -21.76 -21.97 4.56
C HIS A 324 -20.94 -20.71 4.88
N GLY A 325 -20.69 -19.84 3.89
CA GLY A 325 -19.93 -18.61 4.11
C GLY A 325 -20.70 -17.59 4.94
N MET A 326 -22.00 -17.47 4.67
CA MET A 326 -22.90 -16.63 5.45
C MET A 326 -22.98 -17.11 6.92
N ASN A 327 -23.13 -18.41 7.14
CA ASN A 327 -23.20 -19.00 8.48
C ASN A 327 -21.88 -18.89 9.23
N ALA A 328 -20.74 -19.01 8.55
CA ALA A 328 -19.43 -18.77 9.17
C ALA A 328 -19.29 -17.32 9.64
N MET A 329 -19.70 -16.34 8.81
CA MET A 329 -19.73 -14.94 9.22
C MET A 329 -20.68 -14.69 10.39
N LEU A 330 -21.90 -15.23 10.35
CA LEU A 330 -22.85 -15.15 11.46
C LEU A 330 -22.31 -15.79 12.75
N ALA A 331 -21.56 -16.90 12.62
CA ALA A 331 -20.93 -17.58 13.75
C ALA A 331 -19.82 -16.76 14.42
N GLU A 332 -19.11 -15.88 13.69
CA GLU A 332 -18.17 -14.91 14.29
C GLU A 332 -18.86 -13.96 15.27
N PHE A 333 -20.16 -13.74 15.09
CA PHE A 333 -21.01 -12.98 15.99
C PHE A 333 -21.85 -13.87 16.93
N GLY A 334 -21.62 -15.18 16.93
CA GLY A 334 -22.37 -16.12 17.78
C GLY A 334 -23.80 -16.41 17.32
N VAL A 335 -24.17 -16.02 16.09
CA VAL A 335 -25.49 -16.31 15.49
C VAL A 335 -25.42 -17.64 14.75
N LYS A 336 -26.33 -18.57 15.09
CA LYS A 336 -26.39 -19.91 14.50
C LYS A 336 -27.80 -20.20 13.97
N PRO A 337 -28.12 -19.83 12.71
CA PRO A 337 -29.39 -20.17 12.10
C PRO A 337 -29.51 -21.68 11.87
N ASN A 338 -30.74 -22.21 11.90
CA ASN A 338 -31.04 -23.53 11.35
C ASN A 338 -31.05 -23.50 9.80
N GLU A 339 -31.28 -24.64 9.16
CA GLU A 339 -31.21 -24.75 7.69
C GLU A 339 -32.22 -23.83 6.98
N GLU A 340 -33.50 -23.85 7.39
CA GLU A 340 -34.56 -23.01 6.83
C GLU A 340 -34.27 -21.51 7.04
N GLN A 341 -33.81 -21.14 8.24
CA GLN A 341 -33.41 -19.77 8.55
C GLN A 341 -32.22 -19.32 7.70
N SER A 342 -31.26 -20.22 7.46
CA SER A 342 -30.11 -19.90 6.63
C SER A 342 -30.52 -19.58 5.19
N GLU A 343 -31.47 -20.34 4.63
CA GLU A 343 -32.01 -20.09 3.30
C GLU A 343 -32.71 -18.73 3.22
N GLN A 344 -33.56 -18.41 4.20
CA GLN A 344 -34.28 -17.13 4.24
C GLN A 344 -33.35 -15.92 4.37
N ILE A 345 -32.28 -16.02 5.17
CA ILE A 345 -31.29 -14.94 5.30
C ILE A 345 -30.53 -14.79 3.97
N LEU A 346 -30.16 -15.90 3.34
CA LEU A 346 -29.43 -15.87 2.08
C LEU A 346 -30.25 -15.25 0.93
N ASP A 347 -31.55 -15.51 0.89
CA ASP A 347 -32.42 -14.89 -0.12
C ASP A 347 -32.54 -13.37 0.08
N LYS A 348 -32.65 -12.90 1.32
CA LYS A 348 -32.60 -11.46 1.63
C LYS A 348 -31.28 -10.82 1.22
N VAL A 349 -30.18 -11.52 1.47
CA VAL A 349 -28.83 -11.14 1.03
C VAL A 349 -28.77 -11.00 -0.50
N LYS A 350 -29.31 -11.98 -1.25
CA LYS A 350 -29.31 -11.93 -2.72
C LYS A 350 -30.16 -10.79 -3.26
N VAL A 351 -31.34 -10.56 -2.71
CA VAL A 351 -32.24 -9.46 -3.12
C VAL A 351 -31.55 -8.11 -2.94
N LEU A 352 -30.85 -7.88 -1.83
CA LEU A 352 -30.10 -6.63 -1.62
C LEU A 352 -28.86 -6.54 -2.52
N GLY A 353 -28.16 -7.66 -2.74
CA GLY A 353 -27.03 -7.73 -3.66
C GLY A 353 -27.42 -7.45 -5.13
N ASP A 354 -28.61 -7.87 -5.55
CA ASP A 354 -29.16 -7.60 -6.90
C ASP A 354 -29.49 -6.12 -7.11
N GLN A 355 -29.69 -5.37 -6.03
CA GLN A 355 -29.83 -3.91 -6.05
C GLN A 355 -28.46 -3.18 -6.12
N GLY A 356 -27.36 -3.92 -6.25
CA GLY A 356 -26.00 -3.37 -6.31
C GLY A 356 -25.44 -2.92 -4.96
N LYS A 357 -26.08 -3.27 -3.85
CA LYS A 357 -25.62 -2.91 -2.51
C LYS A 357 -24.60 -3.92 -1.98
N GLN A 358 -23.51 -3.42 -1.39
CA GLN A 358 -22.63 -4.25 -0.57
C GLN A 358 -23.26 -4.46 0.79
N ILE A 359 -23.29 -5.71 1.26
CA ILE A 359 -23.86 -6.05 2.55
C ILE A 359 -22.78 -5.93 3.62
N SER A 360 -23.01 -5.01 4.55
CA SER A 360 -22.21 -4.87 5.76
C SER A 360 -22.56 -5.95 6.79
N ASP A 361 -21.66 -6.16 7.75
CA ASP A 361 -21.93 -7.08 8.86
C ASP A 361 -23.19 -6.66 9.67
N VAL A 362 -23.52 -5.34 9.72
CA VAL A 362 -24.73 -4.87 10.43
C VAL A 362 -25.96 -5.40 9.71
N GLU A 363 -25.98 -5.22 8.40
CA GLU A 363 -27.12 -5.60 7.57
C GLU A 363 -27.32 -7.11 7.60
N LEU A 364 -26.23 -7.89 7.51
CA LEU A 364 -26.29 -9.34 7.64
C LEU A 364 -26.87 -9.77 9.00
N LEU A 365 -26.39 -9.18 10.10
CA LEU A 365 -26.91 -9.48 11.44
C LEU A 365 -28.38 -9.05 11.61
N SER A 366 -28.76 -7.92 11.01
CA SER A 366 -30.15 -7.44 11.03
C SER A 366 -31.08 -8.39 10.29
N MET A 367 -30.68 -8.89 9.11
CA MET A 367 -31.44 -9.88 8.35
C MET A 367 -31.56 -11.19 9.13
N ALA A 368 -30.47 -11.64 9.77
CA ALA A 368 -30.49 -12.81 10.62
C ALA A 368 -31.44 -12.64 11.81
N SER A 369 -31.38 -11.53 12.54
CA SER A 369 -32.30 -11.28 13.65
C SER A 369 -33.77 -11.35 13.26
N GLU A 370 -34.10 -10.79 12.10
CA GLU A 370 -35.47 -10.77 11.60
C GLU A 370 -35.98 -12.18 11.31
N VAL A 371 -35.13 -13.02 10.71
CA VAL A 371 -35.45 -14.41 10.34
C VAL A 371 -35.48 -15.34 11.57
N LEU A 372 -34.57 -15.16 12.53
CA LEU A 372 -34.53 -16.00 13.73
C LEU A 372 -35.73 -15.76 14.67
N GLY A 373 -36.58 -14.77 14.39
CA GLY A 373 -37.70 -14.39 15.26
C GLY A 373 -37.22 -13.84 16.61
N ASP A 374 -35.93 -13.63 16.75
CA ASP A 374 -35.29 -13.20 17.97
C ASP A 374 -35.54 -11.69 18.10
N LYS A 375 -36.39 -11.29 19.06
CA LYS A 375 -36.62 -9.87 19.36
C LYS A 375 -35.35 -9.15 19.87
N GLY A 376 -34.22 -9.86 19.95
CA GLY A 376 -33.03 -9.54 20.74
C GLY A 376 -31.81 -8.98 20.00
N ILE A 377 -31.84 -8.82 18.66
CA ILE A 377 -30.78 -8.10 17.93
C ILE A 377 -31.42 -6.92 17.17
N LYS A 378 -32.04 -6.01 17.93
CA LYS A 378 -32.41 -4.70 17.40
C LYS A 378 -31.13 -3.88 17.19
N ARG A 379 -31.14 -2.96 16.20
CA ARG A 379 -30.26 -1.77 16.26
C ARG A 379 -30.37 -1.19 17.67
N ILE A 380 -29.31 -1.35 18.45
CA ILE A 380 -29.23 -0.92 19.84
C ILE A 380 -29.34 0.59 19.88
N VAL A 381 -28.73 1.26 18.91
CA VAL A 381 -28.73 2.71 18.73
C VAL A 381 -29.46 3.06 17.44
N GLN A 382 -30.48 3.90 17.55
CA GLN A 382 -31.24 4.44 16.43
C GLN A 382 -31.19 5.97 16.45
N LEU A 383 -30.88 6.57 15.30
CA LEU A 383 -30.99 8.01 15.13
C LEU A 383 -32.46 8.39 14.95
N THR A 384 -33.06 9.04 15.95
CA THR A 384 -34.48 9.44 15.92
C THR A 384 -34.68 10.93 15.69
N GLY A 385 -33.62 11.72 15.80
CA GLY A 385 -33.64 13.14 15.48
C GLY A 385 -32.24 13.64 15.19
N PHE A 386 -32.11 14.45 14.14
CA PHE A 386 -30.83 15.01 13.74
C PHE A 386 -31.05 16.39 13.12
N SER A 387 -30.26 17.36 13.56
CA SER A 387 -30.20 18.68 12.94
C SER A 387 -28.79 19.23 13.10
N VAL A 388 -28.29 19.88 12.06
CA VAL A 388 -26.97 20.51 12.06
C VAL A 388 -27.07 21.87 11.39
N SER A 389 -26.39 22.86 11.95
CA SER A 389 -26.30 24.20 11.39
C SER A 389 -24.83 24.59 11.22
N THR A 390 -24.50 25.15 10.06
CA THR A 390 -23.15 25.58 9.71
C THR A 390 -23.22 26.80 8.79
N GLY A 391 -22.21 27.68 8.84
CA GLY A 391 -22.15 28.89 8.03
C GLY A 391 -20.84 29.65 8.21
N ILE A 392 -20.58 30.62 7.32
CA ILE A 392 -19.40 31.48 7.43
C ILE A 392 -19.60 32.43 8.62
N GLY A 393 -18.62 32.45 9.54
CA GLY A 393 -18.67 33.29 10.74
C GLY A 393 -19.62 32.78 11.84
N THR A 394 -20.22 31.61 11.67
CA THR A 394 -21.01 30.94 12.70
C THR A 394 -20.30 29.69 13.19
N MET A 395 -20.45 29.38 14.48
CA MET A 395 -19.90 28.15 15.05
C MET A 395 -20.79 26.98 14.64
N PRO A 396 -20.27 25.96 13.93
CA PRO A 396 -21.04 24.77 13.58
C PRO A 396 -21.59 24.08 14.83
N TYR A 397 -22.87 23.73 14.79
CA TYR A 397 -23.58 23.15 15.93
C TYR A 397 -24.48 22.01 15.47
N ALA A 398 -24.49 20.92 16.24
CA ALA A 398 -25.31 19.75 15.97
C ALA A 398 -26.20 19.40 17.16
N PHE A 399 -27.43 19.00 16.83
CA PHE A 399 -28.39 18.36 17.70
C PHE A 399 -28.58 16.91 17.25
N VAL A 400 -28.45 15.99 18.20
CA VAL A 400 -28.59 14.56 17.96
C VAL A 400 -29.54 13.99 19.01
N LYS A 401 -30.52 13.22 18.55
CA LYS A 401 -31.42 12.42 19.37
C LYS A 401 -31.25 10.96 19.00
N LEU A 402 -30.84 10.16 19.98
CA LEU A 402 -30.64 8.72 19.84
C LEU A 402 -31.66 7.98 20.70
N ASN A 403 -32.30 6.95 20.15
CA ASN A 403 -32.95 5.92 20.94
C ASN A 403 -31.93 4.80 21.17
N ILE A 404 -31.56 4.57 22.43
CA ILE A 404 -30.65 3.51 22.83
C ILE A 404 -31.41 2.53 23.69
N ASP A 405 -31.65 1.33 23.16
CA ASP A 405 -32.39 0.25 23.81
C ASP A 405 -33.74 0.71 24.43
N GLY A 406 -34.51 1.47 23.64
CA GLY A 406 -35.83 1.98 24.04
C GLY A 406 -35.81 3.27 24.87
N LYS A 407 -34.64 3.76 25.31
CA LYS A 407 -34.50 5.04 26.03
C LYS A 407 -34.02 6.15 25.09
N GLU A 408 -34.65 7.31 25.16
CA GLU A 408 -34.23 8.47 24.38
C GLU A 408 -33.12 9.26 25.08
N PHE A 409 -32.10 9.62 24.31
CA PHE A 409 -30.99 10.45 24.71
C PHE A 409 -30.88 11.63 23.75
N ILE A 410 -30.59 12.81 24.30
CA ILE A 410 -30.38 14.03 23.54
C ILE A 410 -28.96 14.52 23.84
N GLY A 411 -28.24 14.88 22.78
CA GLY A 411 -26.92 15.45 22.85
C GLY A 411 -26.79 16.61 21.89
N THR A 412 -26.07 17.63 22.32
CA THR A 412 -25.67 18.73 21.46
C THR A 412 -24.21 19.04 21.67
N ASP A 413 -23.55 19.42 20.57
CA ASP A 413 -22.20 19.94 20.62
C ASP A 413 -21.84 20.77 19.38
N HIS A 414 -20.64 21.35 19.43
CA HIS A 414 -20.04 22.17 18.40
C HIS A 414 -18.77 21.49 17.85
N GLY A 415 -18.26 22.01 16.74
CA GLY A 415 -17.05 21.48 16.11
C GLY A 415 -16.52 22.42 15.03
N VAL A 416 -15.41 22.03 14.41
CA VAL A 416 -14.81 22.82 13.30
C VAL A 416 -15.66 22.80 12.03
N GLY A 417 -16.57 21.84 11.91
CA GLY A 417 -17.50 21.68 10.80
C GLY A 417 -18.74 20.87 11.20
N PRO A 418 -19.72 20.72 10.30
CA PRO A 418 -20.98 20.04 10.60
C PRO A 418 -20.79 18.56 10.95
N VAL A 419 -19.85 17.87 10.30
CA VAL A 419 -19.49 16.48 10.64
C VAL A 419 -18.93 16.41 12.04
N ASP A 420 -17.90 17.20 12.33
CA ASP A 420 -17.23 17.21 13.64
C ASP A 420 -18.21 17.53 14.79
N ALA A 421 -19.05 18.56 14.62
CA ALA A 421 -20.08 18.89 15.59
C ALA A 421 -21.05 17.71 15.85
N SER A 422 -21.45 17.01 14.79
CA SER A 422 -22.33 15.85 14.87
C SER A 422 -21.66 14.68 15.59
N LEU A 423 -20.39 14.41 15.27
CA LEU A 423 -19.60 13.36 15.91
C LEU A 423 -19.38 13.64 17.41
N ASN A 424 -19.08 14.89 17.77
CA ASN A 424 -18.92 15.31 19.16
C ASN A 424 -20.22 15.13 19.95
N ALA A 425 -21.36 15.53 19.37
CA ALA A 425 -22.67 15.33 19.99
C ALA A 425 -22.99 13.84 20.21
N ILE A 426 -22.69 12.97 19.24
CA ILE A 426 -22.85 11.52 19.37
C ILE A 426 -21.93 10.96 20.46
N GLN A 427 -20.63 11.30 20.42
CA GLN A 427 -19.64 10.84 21.41
C GLN A 427 -19.99 11.28 22.84
N LYS A 428 -20.62 12.43 23.01
CA LYS A 428 -21.09 12.90 24.32
C LYS A 428 -22.27 12.08 24.87
N ILE A 429 -23.12 11.56 23.99
CA ILE A 429 -24.19 10.62 24.37
C ILE A 429 -23.56 9.25 24.67
N THR A 430 -22.77 8.71 23.74
CA THR A 430 -22.27 7.33 23.81
C THR A 430 -21.12 7.13 24.78
N GLY A 431 -20.24 8.12 24.94
CA GLY A 431 -19.15 8.09 25.91
C GLY A 431 -19.62 7.96 27.36
N LYS A 432 -20.83 8.43 27.68
CA LYS A 432 -21.46 8.25 29.00
C LYS A 432 -22.04 6.85 29.23
N ILE A 433 -22.27 6.08 28.16
CA ILE A 433 -23.01 4.82 28.20
C ILE A 433 -22.07 3.62 27.99
N SER A 434 -21.12 3.74 27.07
CA SER A 434 -20.34 2.60 26.57
C SER A 434 -18.86 2.88 26.35
N GLU A 435 -18.36 4.07 26.70
CA GLU A 435 -16.94 4.49 26.55
C GLU A 435 -16.37 4.28 25.13
N ILE A 436 -17.23 4.27 24.11
CA ILE A 436 -16.83 4.07 22.72
C ILE A 436 -16.19 5.36 22.18
N ARG A 437 -15.04 5.24 21.51
CA ARG A 437 -14.35 6.35 20.86
C ARG A 437 -14.20 6.11 19.36
N ILE A 438 -14.34 7.16 18.58
CA ILE A 438 -14.03 7.14 17.14
C ILE A 438 -12.50 7.28 17.01
N LYS A 439 -11.87 6.35 16.29
CA LYS A 439 -10.41 6.33 16.06
C LYS A 439 -10.04 6.83 14.68
N ASP A 440 -10.72 6.31 13.66
CA ASP A 440 -10.49 6.71 12.28
C ASP A 440 -11.80 7.20 11.66
N TYR A 441 -11.66 8.20 10.80
CA TYR A 441 -12.70 8.71 9.92
C TYR A 441 -12.07 8.94 8.54
N ALA A 442 -12.69 8.39 7.50
CA ALA A 442 -12.29 8.56 6.12
C ALA A 442 -13.52 8.85 5.25
N LEU A 443 -13.42 9.87 4.41
CA LEU A 443 -14.44 10.26 3.44
C LEU A 443 -13.86 10.09 2.04
N ALA A 444 -14.58 9.44 1.14
CA ALA A 444 -14.22 9.32 -0.27
C ALA A 444 -15.42 9.66 -1.16
N SER A 445 -15.20 10.31 -2.29
CA SER A 445 -16.20 10.41 -3.34
C SER A 445 -16.26 9.10 -4.13
N ILE A 446 -17.46 8.59 -4.38
CA ILE A 446 -17.69 7.38 -5.20
C ILE A 446 -17.90 7.74 -6.66
N SER A 447 -18.59 8.85 -6.91
CA SER A 447 -18.88 9.36 -8.26
C SER A 447 -18.42 10.81 -8.42
N GLY A 448 -18.50 11.33 -9.64
CA GLY A 448 -18.19 12.73 -9.96
C GLY A 448 -19.44 13.60 -10.06
N GLY A 449 -19.26 14.92 -9.93
CA GLY A 449 -20.33 15.93 -10.00
C GLY A 449 -20.77 16.44 -8.64
N SER A 450 -21.60 17.48 -8.62
CA SER A 450 -22.09 18.13 -7.38
C SER A 450 -23.08 17.29 -6.58
N THR A 451 -23.59 16.21 -7.17
CA THR A 451 -24.49 15.22 -6.55
C THR A 451 -23.76 13.88 -6.33
N ALA A 452 -22.43 13.92 -6.23
CA ALA A 452 -21.63 12.73 -6.06
C ALA A 452 -22.01 12.00 -4.77
N LEU A 453 -22.11 10.67 -4.86
CA LEU A 453 -22.22 9.84 -3.68
C LEU A 453 -20.90 9.92 -2.91
N CYS A 454 -21.00 10.07 -1.60
CA CYS A 454 -19.89 9.98 -0.68
C CYS A 454 -19.92 8.64 0.05
N GLU A 455 -18.73 8.11 0.31
CA GLU A 455 -18.47 6.95 1.13
C GLU A 455 -17.78 7.42 2.40
N VAL A 456 -18.39 7.13 3.55
CA VAL A 456 -17.77 7.36 4.85
C VAL A 456 -17.39 6.02 5.46
N THR A 457 -16.12 5.85 5.78
CA THR A 457 -15.62 4.74 6.58
C THR A 457 -15.17 5.25 7.93
N ILE A 458 -15.66 4.65 9.00
CA ILE A 458 -15.27 4.97 10.37
C ILE A 458 -14.76 3.74 11.09
N SER A 459 -13.89 3.95 12.06
CA SER A 459 -13.47 2.92 13.00
C SER A 459 -13.72 3.38 14.42
N VAL A 460 -14.38 2.54 15.21
CA VAL A 460 -14.64 2.78 16.63
C VAL A 460 -13.93 1.73 17.50
N GLU A 461 -13.55 2.15 18.69
CA GLU A 461 -12.89 1.33 19.70
C GLU A 461 -13.59 1.49 21.05
N ASP A 462 -13.74 0.40 21.79
CA ASP A 462 -14.26 0.42 23.16
C ASP A 462 -13.13 0.51 24.20
N ALA A 463 -13.48 0.68 25.47
CA ALA A 463 -12.51 0.75 26.56
C ALA A 463 -11.67 -0.52 26.75
N GLN A 464 -12.07 -1.64 26.15
CA GLN A 464 -11.37 -2.93 26.24
C GLN A 464 -10.39 -3.11 25.06
N GLY A 465 -10.28 -2.10 24.18
CA GLY A 465 -9.43 -2.14 22.98
C GLY A 465 -10.02 -2.96 21.84
N ASN A 466 -11.28 -3.40 21.91
CA ASN A 466 -11.93 -4.01 20.75
C ASN A 466 -12.18 -2.93 19.71
N ARG A 467 -11.84 -3.21 18.46
CA ARG A 467 -12.01 -2.27 17.35
C ARG A 467 -12.89 -2.86 16.26
N VAL A 468 -13.79 -2.05 15.71
CA VAL A 468 -14.62 -2.39 14.55
C VAL A 468 -14.63 -1.24 13.56
N SER A 469 -14.97 -1.54 12.32
CA SER A 469 -15.11 -0.55 11.26
C SER A 469 -16.50 -0.64 10.65
N ALA A 470 -17.09 0.51 10.35
CA ALA A 470 -18.35 0.62 9.65
C ALA A 470 -18.19 1.54 8.45
N LYS A 471 -19.06 1.33 7.45
CA LYS A 471 -19.05 2.07 6.21
C LYS A 471 -20.48 2.43 5.82
N SER A 472 -20.69 3.67 5.38
CA SER A 472 -21.96 4.15 4.87
C SER A 472 -21.75 4.92 3.57
N VAL A 473 -22.77 4.92 2.71
CA VAL A 473 -22.76 5.58 1.41
C VAL A 473 -24.03 6.42 1.27
N GLY A 474 -23.89 7.66 0.83
CA GLY A 474 -25.03 8.56 0.63
C GLY A 474 -24.66 9.84 -0.11
N GLU A 475 -25.66 10.65 -0.45
CA GLU A 475 -25.48 11.90 -1.20
C GLU A 475 -25.01 13.05 -0.29
N ASP A 476 -25.50 13.10 0.95
CA ASP A 476 -25.14 14.14 1.90
C ASP A 476 -24.05 13.66 2.85
N ILE A 477 -22.93 14.39 2.87
CA ILE A 477 -21.72 14.03 3.62
C ILE A 477 -22.01 13.92 5.11
N VAL A 478 -22.82 14.82 5.66
CA VAL A 478 -23.01 14.93 7.11
C VAL A 478 -23.88 13.79 7.62
N THR A 479 -25.03 13.57 7.00
CA THR A 479 -25.93 12.46 7.34
C THR A 479 -25.27 11.11 7.08
N THR A 480 -24.53 10.95 5.99
CA THR A 480 -23.76 9.71 5.72
C THR A 480 -22.71 9.47 6.80
N SER A 481 -22.05 10.53 7.28
CA SER A 481 -21.07 10.44 8.37
C SER A 481 -21.71 10.01 9.67
N VAL A 482 -22.81 10.65 10.05
CA VAL A 482 -23.59 10.29 11.25
C VAL A 482 -24.03 8.83 11.15
N GLN A 483 -24.58 8.42 10.02
CA GLN A 483 -25.06 7.05 9.82
C GLN A 483 -23.94 6.02 9.98
N ALA A 484 -22.78 6.25 9.36
CA ALA A 484 -21.61 5.38 9.50
C ALA A 484 -21.21 5.20 10.98
N VAL A 485 -21.26 6.27 11.77
CA VAL A 485 -20.89 6.25 13.19
C VAL A 485 -21.90 5.47 14.02
N ILE A 486 -23.19 5.69 13.77
CA ILE A 486 -24.25 4.92 14.43
C ILE A 486 -24.12 3.44 14.08
N ASP A 487 -23.77 3.10 12.85
CA ASP A 487 -23.56 1.71 12.43
C ASP A 487 -22.33 1.09 13.12
N GLY A 488 -21.21 1.82 13.24
CA GLY A 488 -20.03 1.32 13.98
C GLY A 488 -20.28 1.16 15.48
N ILE A 489 -21.04 2.08 16.09
CA ILE A 489 -21.45 1.96 17.50
C ILE A 489 -22.37 0.74 17.68
N ASN A 490 -23.33 0.53 16.77
CA ASN A 490 -24.15 -0.68 16.80
C ASN A 490 -23.30 -1.95 16.68
N HIS A 491 -22.33 -1.98 15.77
CA HIS A 491 -21.40 -3.10 15.62
C HIS A 491 -20.66 -3.45 16.90
N ILE A 492 -20.04 -2.45 17.54
CA ILE A 492 -19.22 -2.71 18.72
C ILE A 492 -20.08 -3.13 19.92
N MET A 493 -21.26 -2.52 20.07
CA MET A 493 -22.20 -2.86 21.14
C MET A 493 -22.81 -4.26 20.94
N LEU A 494 -23.17 -4.63 19.72
CA LEU A 494 -23.64 -5.98 19.38
C LEU A 494 -22.57 -7.03 19.70
N LYS A 495 -21.32 -6.77 19.27
CA LYS A 495 -20.19 -7.65 19.55
C LYS A 495 -19.95 -7.85 21.05
N LYS A 496 -20.11 -6.79 21.85
CA LYS A 496 -20.02 -6.85 23.31
C LYS A 496 -21.14 -7.69 23.93
N MET A 497 -22.40 -7.44 23.55
CA MET A 497 -23.55 -8.18 24.07
C MET A 497 -23.47 -9.67 23.75
N LEU A 498 -23.00 -10.04 22.55
CA LEU A 498 -22.89 -11.43 22.12
C LEU A 498 -21.75 -12.16 22.84
N LYS A 499 -20.64 -11.47 23.17
CA LYS A 499 -19.60 -12.02 24.07
C LYS A 499 -20.12 -12.23 25.49
N GLU A 500 -20.87 -11.29 26.04
CA GLU A 500 -21.43 -11.39 27.41
C GLU A 500 -22.45 -12.54 27.54
N LYS A 501 -23.22 -12.83 26.48
CA LYS A 501 -24.13 -13.99 26.42
C LYS A 501 -23.44 -15.34 26.32
N GLN A 502 -22.17 -15.42 25.89
CA GLN A 502 -21.40 -16.67 25.82
C GLN A 502 -20.70 -17.03 27.14
N VAL A 503 -20.55 -16.06 28.05
CA VAL A 503 -19.91 -16.24 29.36
C VAL A 503 -20.93 -16.58 30.46
N ARG A 504 -22.23 -16.46 30.16
CA ARG A 504 -23.34 -16.98 30.96
C ARG A 504 -23.82 -18.31 30.37
#